data_AF-A0A946ERA0-F1
#
_entry.id   AF-A0A946ERA0-F1
#
_cell.length_a   1.000
_cell.length_b   1.000
_cell.length_c   1.000
_cell.angle_alpha   90.00
_cell.angle_beta   90.00
_cell.angle_gamma   90.00
#
_symmetry.space_group_name_H-M   'P 1'
#
loop_
_entity.id
_entity.type
_entity.pdbx_description
1 polymer ?
#
loop_
_entity_poly.entity_id
_entity_poly.type
_entity_poly.pdbx_seq_one_letter_code
_entity_poly.pdbx_strand_id
1 'polypeptide(L)'
;MQLHTQLRGILIICVATSFFWGLSASRDGQIDPVEAMGHDVFLDAAFTAEDPDVNLSPTTSLETAASDPLDVVKFDRWSVIGEGASSVPYTSAILEEERDRILEQMNHSSAGLKRWVGTEIDRTRQTIEDLDSRIEARIESMIPAPVPVAASSQQKKVERMIYPIVQLRGNGTVGSGVVVSSELVDENLWATWIVTAYHVVEEVRDFALDDVVVNEIRFFDPEIGRLGSEVFRGVEIASLKDSDLSLVRVDRTSRWPFVAESASEPVCLKLSVFDTVYAVGCPLGNQPLPTFGEISSQYKPVGDEIFWMVSAPTFFGNSGGGIFLSGEGQLVGISSMIYTYGKRSPMVVPHMGLFVPLQTVRSWLRREGFAHLMDPAPAVTPVPASSGPDKVLNGASGSF
;
A
#
# COMPACT_ATOMS: atom_id res chain seq x y z
N MET A 1 -47.30 -10.17 11.53
CA MET A 1 -46.17 -10.64 12.36
C MET A 1 -44.98 -10.80 11.43
N GLN A 2 -43.98 -9.93 11.61
CA GLN A 2 -42.87 -9.66 10.69
C GLN A 2 -41.85 -10.79 10.60
N LEU A 3 -41.40 -11.04 9.37
CA LEU A 3 -40.05 -11.52 9.07
C LEU A 3 -39.04 -10.44 9.49
N HIS A 4 -37.94 -10.86 10.13
CA HIS A 4 -36.71 -10.09 10.09
C HIS A 4 -35.50 -11.01 9.87
N THR A 5 -35.01 -10.93 8.65
CA THR A 5 -33.71 -11.39 8.17
C THR A 5 -32.62 -10.50 8.77
N GLN A 6 -31.58 -11.08 9.35
CA GLN A 6 -30.31 -10.40 9.64
C GLN A 6 -29.16 -11.28 9.12
N LEU A 7 -28.55 -10.82 8.03
CA LEU A 7 -27.27 -11.28 7.53
C LEU A 7 -26.18 -10.92 8.56
N ARG A 8 -25.44 -11.92 9.04
CA ARG A 8 -24.12 -11.72 9.63
C ARG A 8 -23.08 -12.21 8.62
N GLY A 9 -22.34 -11.27 8.05
CA GLY A 9 -21.15 -11.55 7.25
C GLY A 9 -20.09 -12.20 8.14
N ILE A 10 -19.61 -13.37 7.70
CA ILE A 10 -18.51 -14.09 8.32
C ILE A 10 -17.23 -13.55 7.69
N LEU A 11 -16.44 -12.82 8.48
CA LEU A 11 -15.05 -12.49 8.15
C LEU A 11 -14.21 -13.74 8.40
N ILE A 12 -13.89 -14.49 7.35
CA ILE A 12 -12.94 -15.61 7.42
C ILE A 12 -11.53 -15.03 7.35
N ILE A 13 -10.85 -14.99 8.49
CA ILE A 13 -9.39 -14.82 8.54
C ILE A 13 -8.80 -16.23 8.42
N CYS A 14 -8.31 -16.57 7.23
CA CYS A 14 -7.55 -17.80 7.03
C CYS A 14 -6.15 -17.65 7.64
N VAL A 15 -5.94 -18.29 8.78
CA VAL A 15 -4.59 -18.63 9.27
C VAL A 15 -4.16 -19.89 8.52
N ALA A 16 -3.43 -19.71 7.42
CA ALA A 16 -2.84 -20.84 6.70
C ALA A 16 -1.64 -21.38 7.49
N THR A 17 -1.85 -22.49 8.18
CA THR A 17 -0.77 -23.35 8.70
C THR A 17 -0.44 -24.36 7.61
N SER A 18 0.59 -24.08 6.80
CA SER A 18 1.09 -25.02 5.82
C SER A 18 2.10 -25.96 6.48
N PHE A 19 1.61 -27.09 6.99
CA PHE A 19 2.41 -28.30 7.17
C PHE A 19 2.20 -29.17 5.93
N PHE A 20 3.25 -29.39 5.12
CA PHE A 20 3.25 -30.45 4.12
C PHE A 20 4.56 -31.25 4.19
N TRP A 21 4.39 -32.50 4.61
CA TRP A 21 5.37 -33.58 4.51
C TRP A 21 5.29 -34.14 3.09
N GLY A 22 6.41 -34.12 2.36
CA GLY A 22 6.52 -34.80 1.08
C GLY A 22 6.71 -36.30 1.28
N LEU A 23 5.69 -37.10 0.94
CA LEU A 23 5.85 -38.53 0.67
C LEU A 23 6.53 -38.68 -0.69
N SER A 24 7.79 -39.12 -0.70
CA SER A 24 8.42 -39.74 -1.87
C SER A 24 8.46 -41.25 -1.64
N ALA A 25 7.74 -41.99 -2.48
CA ALA A 25 7.79 -43.44 -2.52
C ALA A 25 9.03 -43.88 -3.31
N SER A 26 9.96 -44.56 -2.64
CA SER A 26 10.91 -45.45 -3.31
C SER A 26 10.87 -46.83 -2.65
N ARG A 27 10.86 -47.85 -3.51
CA ARG A 27 10.79 -49.27 -3.19
C ARG A 27 12.12 -49.76 -2.60
N ASP A 28 11.96 -50.77 -1.75
CA ASP A 28 12.94 -51.78 -1.34
C ASP A 28 13.95 -51.42 -0.23
N GLY A 29 13.68 -51.99 0.96
CA GLY A 29 14.72 -52.75 1.67
C GLY A 29 15.30 -52.15 2.95
N GLN A 30 14.76 -52.62 4.07
CA GLN A 30 15.47 -52.93 5.32
C GLN A 30 15.59 -51.81 6.39
N ILE A 31 14.90 -52.06 7.50
CA ILE A 31 14.86 -51.29 8.74
C ILE A 31 15.95 -51.83 9.67
N ASP A 32 16.73 -50.94 10.29
CA ASP A 32 17.16 -51.07 11.69
C ASP A 32 17.49 -49.67 12.27
N PRO A 33 17.27 -49.42 13.58
CA PRO A 33 17.00 -48.10 14.12
C PRO A 33 18.20 -47.47 14.83
N VAL A 34 18.51 -46.19 14.54
CA VAL A 34 19.40 -45.37 15.39
C VAL A 34 18.89 -43.92 15.44
N GLU A 35 18.48 -43.53 16.65
CA GLU A 35 18.38 -42.19 17.24
C GLU A 35 18.25 -40.97 16.31
N ALA A 36 17.01 -40.50 16.15
CA ALA A 36 16.72 -39.16 15.69
C ALA A 36 16.76 -38.18 16.88
N MET A 37 17.82 -37.38 16.98
CA MET A 37 17.80 -36.15 17.77
C MET A 37 17.14 -35.05 16.93
N GLY A 38 15.86 -34.79 17.21
CA GLY A 38 15.19 -33.57 16.79
C GLY A 38 15.52 -32.44 17.76
N HIS A 39 15.91 -31.28 17.23
CA HIS A 39 15.99 -30.04 17.99
C HIS A 39 15.30 -28.92 17.21
N ASP A 40 14.00 -28.80 17.44
CA ASP A 40 13.21 -27.59 17.21
C ASP A 40 13.68 -26.52 18.21
N VAL A 41 14.19 -25.40 17.72
CA VAL A 41 14.53 -24.24 18.56
C VAL A 41 13.35 -23.27 18.56
N PHE A 42 12.37 -23.52 19.43
CA PHE A 42 11.39 -22.53 19.86
C PHE A 42 11.79 -22.00 21.24
N LEU A 43 12.25 -20.75 21.32
CA LEU A 43 12.67 -20.12 22.58
C LEU A 43 11.49 -19.54 23.36
N ASP A 44 11.28 -20.07 24.57
CA ASP A 44 10.41 -19.57 25.64
C ASP A 44 11.07 -18.40 26.40
N ALA A 45 10.27 -17.44 26.84
CA ALA A 45 10.56 -16.60 28.01
C ALA A 45 9.25 -16.24 28.71
N ALA A 46 9.10 -16.71 29.95
CA ALA A 46 7.97 -16.45 30.83
C ALA A 46 8.31 -15.33 31.81
N PHE A 47 7.40 -14.37 32.03
CA PHE A 47 7.14 -13.82 33.36
C PHE A 47 5.76 -13.15 33.46
N THR A 48 5.23 -13.19 34.68
CA THR A 48 3.85 -12.98 35.15
C THR A 48 3.54 -11.57 35.63
N ALA A 49 2.22 -11.28 35.70
CA ALA A 49 1.48 -10.31 36.56
C ALA A 49 0.81 -9.17 35.76
N GLU A 50 -0.50 -9.25 35.52
CA GLU A 50 -1.64 -8.85 36.36
C GLU A 50 -2.17 -7.46 35.97
N ASP A 51 -3.41 -7.45 35.51
CA ASP A 51 -4.20 -6.31 35.03
C ASP A 51 -5.40 -6.16 35.98
N PRO A 52 -5.87 -4.93 36.27
CA PRO A 52 -7.31 -4.78 36.44
C PRO A 52 -7.91 -3.53 35.78
N ASP A 53 -8.92 -3.80 34.96
CA ASP A 53 -10.24 -3.14 34.85
C ASP A 53 -10.34 -1.61 34.83
N VAL A 54 -10.80 -1.08 33.68
CA VAL A 54 -11.63 0.15 33.67
C VAL A 54 -12.83 0.01 32.72
N ASN A 55 -13.99 0.20 33.33
CA ASN A 55 -15.35 0.13 32.81
C ASN A 55 -15.77 1.51 32.24
N LEU A 56 -16.39 1.56 31.05
CA LEU A 56 -16.91 2.78 30.43
C LEU A 56 -18.42 2.68 30.20
N SER A 57 -19.17 3.63 30.74
CA SER A 57 -20.57 3.90 30.37
C SER A 57 -20.73 5.33 29.83
N PRO A 58 -21.71 5.59 28.93
CA PRO A 58 -21.75 6.83 28.15
C PRO A 58 -22.88 7.76 28.59
N THR A 59 -22.63 9.07 28.64
CA THR A 59 -23.65 10.11 28.50
C THR A 59 -23.02 11.41 28.01
N THR A 60 -23.56 12.01 26.96
CA THR A 60 -23.91 13.43 26.94
C THR A 60 -24.73 13.78 25.70
N SER A 61 -25.81 14.50 25.99
CA SER A 61 -26.89 14.96 25.13
C SER A 61 -26.50 16.26 24.43
N LEU A 62 -26.96 16.47 23.20
CA LEU A 62 -27.00 17.79 22.55
C LEU A 62 -28.32 17.91 21.76
N GLU A 63 -29.29 18.59 22.35
CA GLU A 63 -30.41 19.23 21.65
C GLU A 63 -29.96 20.65 21.25
N THR A 64 -30.23 21.09 20.01
CA THR A 64 -31.19 22.19 19.73
C THR A 64 -31.27 22.59 18.25
N ALA A 65 -32.52 22.86 17.85
CA ALA A 65 -33.00 23.90 16.94
C ALA A 65 -32.73 23.78 15.42
N ALA A 66 -33.72 23.23 14.71
CA ALA A 66 -34.04 23.59 13.33
C ALA A 66 -35.50 24.07 13.27
N SER A 67 -35.72 25.27 12.77
CA SER A 67 -37.04 25.86 12.53
C SER A 67 -37.05 26.44 11.11
N ASP A 68 -37.90 25.90 10.23
CA ASP A 68 -38.59 26.70 9.21
C ASP A 68 -39.82 25.95 8.66
N PRO A 69 -40.89 26.67 8.24
CA PRO A 69 -42.23 26.13 8.08
C PRO A 69 -42.55 25.71 6.64
N LEU A 70 -43.24 24.57 6.50
CA LEU A 70 -43.91 24.16 5.26
C LEU A 70 -45.42 24.43 5.40
N ASP A 71 -45.95 25.31 4.55
CA ASP A 71 -47.39 25.53 4.40
C ASP A 71 -48.05 24.31 3.74
N VAL A 72 -48.68 23.48 4.58
CA VAL A 72 -49.51 22.36 4.14
C VAL A 72 -50.87 22.90 3.69
N VAL A 73 -51.14 22.84 2.39
CA VAL A 73 -52.47 23.12 1.82
C VAL A 73 -53.46 22.08 2.37
N LYS A 74 -54.41 22.54 3.21
CA LYS A 74 -55.53 21.74 3.73
C LYS A 74 -56.43 21.29 2.59
N PHE A 75 -56.54 19.98 2.39
CA PHE A 75 -57.61 19.38 1.59
C PHE A 75 -58.85 19.21 2.46
N ASP A 76 -59.90 19.99 2.20
CA ASP A 76 -61.16 19.85 2.93
C ASP A 76 -61.92 18.58 2.54
N ARG A 77 -62.44 17.95 3.59
CA ARG A 77 -63.07 16.64 3.66
C ARG A 77 -64.39 16.62 2.88
N TRP A 78 -64.51 15.71 1.91
CA TRP A 78 -65.77 15.42 1.21
C TRP A 78 -66.84 14.93 2.20
N SER A 79 -67.82 15.78 2.50
CA SER A 79 -69.02 15.41 3.25
C SER A 79 -70.12 15.00 2.28
N VAL A 80 -70.44 13.71 2.26
CA VAL A 80 -71.66 13.16 1.66
C VAL A 80 -72.85 13.66 2.49
N ILE A 81 -73.71 14.48 1.89
CA ILE A 81 -75.05 14.78 2.40
C ILE A 81 -76.05 14.34 1.34
N GLY A 82 -76.96 13.47 1.75
CA GLY A 82 -77.96 12.84 0.90
C GLY A 82 -79.18 13.70 0.61
N GLU A 83 -79.99 13.11 -0.28
CA GLU A 83 -81.41 13.34 -0.53
C GLU A 83 -81.84 14.73 -1.03
N GLY A 84 -81.89 14.81 -2.37
CA GLY A 84 -82.55 15.88 -3.10
C GLY A 84 -82.24 15.89 -4.61
N ALA A 85 -81.90 14.74 -5.21
CA ALA A 85 -81.63 14.67 -6.65
C ALA A 85 -82.93 14.48 -7.43
N SER A 86 -83.53 15.59 -7.85
CA SER A 86 -84.25 15.66 -9.11
C SER A 86 -83.39 14.98 -10.19
N SER A 87 -83.85 13.86 -10.72
CA SER A 87 -83.17 13.14 -11.80
C SER A 87 -83.31 13.95 -13.09
N VAL A 88 -82.44 14.94 -13.27
CA VAL A 88 -82.22 15.58 -14.56
C VAL A 88 -81.65 14.50 -15.50
N PRO A 89 -82.26 14.24 -16.67
CA PRO A 89 -81.72 13.28 -17.61
C PRO A 89 -80.41 13.85 -18.14
N TYR A 90 -79.28 13.34 -17.66
CA TYR A 90 -77.98 13.62 -18.25
C TYR A 90 -77.97 13.02 -19.65
N THR A 91 -78.18 13.85 -20.66
CA THR A 91 -77.89 13.48 -22.05
C THR A 91 -76.37 13.33 -22.20
N SER A 92 -75.92 12.39 -23.04
CA SER A 92 -74.50 12.14 -23.29
C SER A 92 -73.71 13.40 -23.63
N ALA A 93 -74.37 14.38 -24.27
CA ALA A 93 -73.82 15.69 -24.58
C ALA A 93 -73.44 16.54 -23.35
N ILE A 94 -74.23 16.49 -22.26
CA ILE A 94 -73.93 17.26 -21.03
C ILE A 94 -72.75 16.63 -20.28
N LEU A 95 -72.65 15.29 -20.29
CA LEU A 95 -71.52 14.58 -19.68
C LEU A 95 -70.22 14.77 -20.47
N GLU A 96 -70.28 14.85 -21.80
CA GLU A 96 -69.13 15.19 -22.64
C GLU A 96 -68.69 16.64 -22.41
N GLU A 97 -69.62 17.59 -22.31
CA GLU A 97 -69.29 19.00 -22.02
C GLU A 97 -68.63 19.15 -20.63
N GLU A 98 -69.16 18.51 -19.59
CA GLU A 98 -68.56 18.53 -18.25
C GLU A 98 -67.20 17.82 -18.20
N ARG A 99 -67.04 16.70 -18.91
CA ARG A 99 -65.75 16.02 -19.02
C ARG A 99 -64.71 16.91 -19.69
N ASP A 100 -65.07 17.60 -20.76
CA ASP A 100 -64.17 18.46 -21.51
C ASP A 100 -63.79 19.71 -20.68
N ARG A 101 -64.73 20.29 -19.91
CA ARG A 101 -64.43 21.36 -18.93
C ARG A 101 -63.43 20.91 -17.86
N ILE A 102 -63.62 19.71 -17.29
CA ILE A 102 -62.72 19.18 -16.27
C ILE A 102 -61.33 18.93 -16.86
N LEU A 103 -61.25 18.38 -18.08
CA LEU A 103 -59.99 18.17 -18.78
C LEU A 103 -59.27 19.49 -19.10
N GLU A 104 -59.99 20.53 -19.52
CA GLU A 104 -59.42 21.87 -19.72
C GLU A 104 -58.87 22.47 -18.42
N GLN A 105 -59.59 22.30 -17.30
CA GLN A 105 -59.16 22.78 -15.98
C GLN A 105 -57.92 22.02 -15.48
N MET A 106 -57.89 20.69 -15.68
CA MET A 106 -56.71 19.87 -15.37
C MET A 106 -55.50 20.24 -16.23
N ASN A 107 -55.71 20.52 -17.53
CA ASN A 107 -54.64 20.93 -18.44
C ASN A 107 -54.07 22.30 -18.08
N HIS A 108 -54.92 23.27 -17.72
CA HIS A 108 -54.48 24.57 -17.21
C HIS A 108 -53.69 24.43 -15.90
N SER A 109 -54.15 23.58 -14.99
CA SER A 109 -53.48 23.34 -13.70
C SER A 109 -52.13 22.64 -13.89
N SER A 110 -52.06 21.64 -14.78
CA SER A 110 -50.82 20.95 -15.15
C SER A 110 -49.82 21.90 -15.82
N ALA A 111 -50.29 22.77 -16.71
CA ALA A 111 -49.43 23.76 -17.37
C ALA A 111 -48.90 24.82 -16.36
N GLY A 112 -49.72 25.22 -15.39
CA GLY A 112 -49.29 26.09 -14.29
C GLY A 112 -48.21 25.43 -13.43
N LEU A 113 -48.44 24.17 -13.02
CA LEU A 113 -47.49 23.42 -12.20
C LEU A 113 -46.17 23.15 -12.93
N LYS A 114 -46.21 22.78 -14.22
CA LYS A 114 -44.99 22.59 -15.03
C LYS A 114 -44.15 23.86 -15.13
N ARG A 115 -44.79 25.03 -15.30
CA ARG A 115 -44.06 26.32 -15.29
C ARG A 115 -43.46 26.60 -13.93
N TRP A 116 -44.23 26.41 -12.85
CA TRP A 116 -43.75 26.65 -11.50
C TRP A 116 -42.56 25.76 -11.13
N VAL A 117 -42.65 24.44 -11.40
CA VAL A 117 -41.54 23.50 -11.19
C VAL A 117 -40.33 23.87 -12.05
N GLY A 118 -40.53 24.26 -13.31
CA GLY A 118 -39.44 24.73 -14.18
C GLY A 118 -38.72 25.94 -13.59
N THR A 119 -39.49 26.96 -13.15
CA THR A 119 -38.88 28.16 -12.54
C THR A 119 -38.16 27.87 -11.23
N GLU A 120 -38.61 26.89 -10.45
CA GLU A 120 -37.98 26.55 -9.18
C GLU A 120 -36.69 25.74 -9.38
N ILE A 121 -36.67 24.85 -10.38
CA ILE A 121 -35.45 24.16 -10.81
C ILE A 121 -34.41 25.16 -11.31
N ASP A 122 -34.82 26.14 -12.13
CA ASP A 122 -33.92 27.16 -12.66
C ASP A 122 -33.32 28.03 -11.54
N ARG A 123 -34.13 28.44 -10.54
CA ARG A 123 -33.64 29.18 -9.36
C ARG A 123 -32.65 28.35 -8.53
N THR A 124 -32.96 27.08 -8.31
CA THR A 124 -32.08 26.18 -7.56
C THR A 124 -30.75 26.02 -8.27
N ARG A 125 -30.77 25.85 -9.60
CA ARG A 125 -29.57 25.74 -10.42
C ARG A 125 -28.70 27.00 -10.35
N GLN A 126 -29.30 28.18 -10.50
CA GLN A 126 -28.59 29.46 -10.37
C GLN A 126 -27.96 29.63 -8.98
N THR A 127 -28.64 29.17 -7.92
CA THR A 127 -28.12 29.23 -6.55
C THR A 127 -26.92 28.31 -6.37
N ILE A 128 -26.93 27.11 -6.96
CA ILE A 128 -25.79 26.19 -6.95
C ILE A 128 -24.61 26.79 -7.71
N GLU A 129 -24.85 27.36 -8.90
CA GLU A 129 -23.80 28.00 -9.71
C GLU A 129 -23.14 29.21 -8.99
N ASP A 130 -23.92 30.02 -8.26
CA ASP A 130 -23.40 31.10 -7.40
C ASP A 130 -22.57 30.56 -6.23
N LEU A 131 -23.04 29.50 -5.56
CA LEU A 131 -22.31 28.87 -4.46
C LEU A 131 -20.99 28.25 -4.92
N ASP A 132 -20.98 27.56 -6.05
CA ASP A 132 -19.76 27.00 -6.64
C ASP A 132 -18.75 28.11 -6.97
N SER A 133 -19.20 29.18 -7.62
CA SER A 133 -18.35 30.34 -7.94
C SER A 133 -17.74 30.98 -6.68
N ARG A 134 -18.52 31.06 -5.59
CA ARG A 134 -18.06 31.61 -4.31
C ARG A 134 -17.10 30.68 -3.58
N ILE A 135 -17.30 29.37 -3.68
CA ILE A 135 -16.38 28.37 -3.15
C ILE A 135 -15.05 28.44 -3.90
N GLU A 136 -15.07 28.49 -5.24
CA GLU A 136 -13.87 28.62 -6.07
C GLU A 136 -13.08 29.89 -5.73
N ALA A 137 -13.73 31.05 -5.67
CA ALA A 137 -13.08 32.31 -5.29
C ALA A 137 -12.51 32.28 -3.86
N ARG A 138 -13.16 31.55 -2.94
CA ARG A 138 -12.67 31.40 -1.57
C ARG A 138 -11.48 30.45 -1.47
N ILE A 139 -11.50 29.36 -2.24
CA ILE A 139 -10.37 28.43 -2.36
C ILE A 139 -9.16 29.18 -2.94
N GLU A 140 -9.34 29.94 -4.02
CA GLU A 140 -8.26 30.68 -4.68
C GLU A 140 -7.65 31.76 -3.77
N SER A 141 -8.46 32.41 -2.93
CA SER A 141 -7.97 33.38 -1.92
C SER A 141 -7.39 32.75 -0.64
N MET A 142 -7.58 31.45 -0.44
CA MET A 142 -7.00 30.68 0.67
C MET A 142 -5.76 29.87 0.26
N ILE A 143 -5.55 29.66 -1.04
CA ILE A 143 -4.30 29.10 -1.58
C ILE A 143 -3.26 30.23 -1.60
N PRO A 144 -2.23 30.22 -0.74
CA PRO A 144 -1.13 31.15 -0.90
C PRO A 144 -0.50 30.96 -2.28
N ALA A 145 -0.16 32.06 -2.96
CA ALA A 145 0.53 32.03 -4.24
C ALA A 145 1.70 31.04 -4.20
N PRO A 146 1.93 30.26 -5.28
CA PRO A 146 2.95 29.21 -5.26
C PRO A 146 4.32 29.85 -5.05
N VAL A 147 4.80 29.81 -3.81
CA VAL A 147 6.18 30.06 -3.48
C VAL A 147 6.96 28.94 -4.17
N PRO A 148 8.06 29.21 -4.90
CA PRO A 148 8.94 28.15 -5.38
C PRO A 148 9.63 27.53 -4.15
N VAL A 149 8.97 26.56 -3.53
CA VAL A 149 9.47 25.86 -2.36
C VAL A 149 10.48 24.83 -2.86
N ALA A 150 11.75 25.05 -2.57
CA ALA A 150 12.72 23.96 -2.56
C ALA A 150 12.09 22.81 -1.76
N ALA A 151 11.89 21.64 -2.39
CA ALA A 151 11.11 20.53 -1.82
C ALA A 151 11.35 20.41 -0.31
N SER A 152 10.28 20.54 0.47
CA SER A 152 10.37 20.50 1.94
C SER A 152 11.11 19.23 2.37
N SER A 153 11.79 19.25 3.52
CA SER A 153 12.50 18.07 4.03
C SER A 153 11.62 16.81 4.07
N GLN A 154 10.31 16.99 4.31
CA GLN A 154 9.32 15.92 4.29
C GLN A 154 9.04 15.39 2.88
N GLN A 155 8.97 16.25 1.88
CA GLN A 155 8.77 15.83 0.49
C GLN A 155 9.95 15.00 -0.03
N LYS A 156 11.18 15.39 0.31
CA LYS A 156 12.38 14.59 0.01
C LYS A 156 12.34 13.22 0.68
N LYS A 157 11.84 13.14 1.92
CA LYS A 157 11.65 11.88 2.64
C LYS A 157 10.64 10.96 1.94
N VAL A 158 9.52 11.51 1.48
CA VAL A 158 8.53 10.77 0.69
C VAL A 158 9.16 10.22 -0.58
N GLU A 159 9.84 11.07 -1.35
CA GLU A 159 10.47 10.66 -2.60
C GLU A 159 11.54 9.58 -2.42
N ARG A 160 12.39 9.70 -1.39
CA ARG A 160 13.49 8.77 -1.14
C ARG A 160 13.08 7.47 -0.46
N MET A 161 12.00 7.46 0.34
CA MET A 161 11.66 6.31 1.19
C MET A 161 10.31 5.67 0.85
N ILE A 162 9.35 6.39 0.25
CA ILE A 162 8.02 5.86 -0.10
C ILE A 162 7.95 5.43 -1.57
N TYR A 163 8.36 6.31 -2.50
CA TYR A 163 8.26 6.03 -3.93
C TYR A 163 9.06 4.81 -4.44
N PRO A 164 10.23 4.43 -3.85
CA PRO A 164 10.90 3.20 -4.26
C PRO A 164 10.28 1.93 -3.67
N ILE A 165 9.24 2.02 -2.83
CA ILE A 165 8.59 0.85 -2.25
C ILE A 165 7.51 0.33 -3.20
N VAL A 166 7.55 -0.99 -3.44
CA VAL A 166 6.55 -1.72 -4.20
C VAL A 166 5.78 -2.67 -3.28
N GLN A 167 4.55 -2.98 -3.65
CA GLN A 167 3.75 -4.01 -3.00
C GLN A 167 3.77 -5.28 -3.85
N LEU A 168 4.05 -6.42 -3.21
CA LEU A 168 3.96 -7.75 -3.81
C LEU A 168 2.74 -8.45 -3.23
N ARG A 169 1.89 -9.02 -4.07
CA ARG A 169 0.66 -9.69 -3.64
C ARG A 169 0.45 -11.00 -4.41
N GLY A 170 -0.13 -11.97 -3.73
CA GLY A 170 -0.41 -13.29 -4.31
C GLY A 170 -0.95 -14.23 -3.25
N ASN A 171 -1.73 -15.23 -3.66
CA ASN A 171 -2.20 -16.32 -2.77
C ASN A 171 -2.89 -15.87 -1.45
N GLY A 172 -3.47 -14.67 -1.42
CA GLY A 172 -4.09 -14.09 -0.23
C GLY A 172 -3.12 -13.46 0.77
N THR A 173 -1.83 -13.46 0.50
CA THR A 173 -0.79 -12.81 1.28
C THR A 173 -0.28 -11.54 0.59
N VAL A 174 0.55 -10.78 1.30
CA VAL A 174 1.10 -9.52 0.83
C VAL A 174 2.44 -9.25 1.49
N GLY A 175 3.36 -8.69 0.74
CA GLY A 175 4.65 -8.20 1.19
C GLY A 175 5.06 -6.94 0.45
N SER A 176 6.30 -6.54 0.68
CA SER A 176 6.88 -5.33 0.11
C SER A 176 8.15 -5.65 -0.69
N GLY A 177 8.61 -4.70 -1.48
CA GLY A 177 9.91 -4.74 -2.12
C GLY A 177 10.49 -3.33 -2.20
N VAL A 178 11.81 -3.25 -2.38
CA VAL A 178 12.54 -1.99 -2.58
C VAL A 178 13.13 -1.97 -3.99
N VAL A 179 12.77 -0.97 -4.79
CA VAL A 179 13.39 -0.75 -6.10
C VAL A 179 14.78 -0.18 -5.90
N VAL A 180 15.79 -0.86 -6.42
CA VAL A 180 17.22 -0.52 -6.23
C VAL A 180 17.88 -0.01 -7.51
N SER A 181 17.38 -0.43 -8.68
CA SER A 181 17.86 0.05 -9.97
C SER A 181 16.76 -0.02 -11.04
N SER A 182 16.89 0.79 -12.09
CA SER A 182 16.05 0.74 -13.30
C SER A 182 16.92 1.09 -14.51
N GLU A 183 17.22 0.09 -15.33
CA GLU A 183 18.24 0.14 -16.38
C GLU A 183 17.63 -0.16 -17.75
N LEU A 184 18.12 0.53 -18.78
CA LEU A 184 17.70 0.30 -20.17
C LEU A 184 18.36 -0.98 -20.68
N VAL A 185 17.54 -1.93 -21.15
CA VAL A 185 18.01 -3.21 -21.70
C VAL A 185 17.94 -3.21 -23.22
N ASP A 186 16.86 -2.67 -23.78
CA ASP A 186 16.61 -2.58 -25.23
C ASP A 186 15.75 -1.34 -25.54
N GLU A 187 15.52 -1.05 -26.82
CA GLU A 187 14.63 0.03 -27.26
C GLU A 187 13.25 -0.12 -26.62
N ASN A 188 12.89 0.80 -25.71
CA ASN A 188 11.66 0.79 -24.91
C ASN A 188 11.51 -0.38 -23.93
N LEU A 189 12.60 -1.01 -23.50
CA LEU A 189 12.59 -2.03 -22.46
C LEU A 189 13.51 -1.65 -21.30
N TRP A 190 12.92 -1.48 -20.13
CA TRP A 190 13.61 -1.16 -18.88
C TRP A 190 13.49 -2.33 -17.91
N ALA A 191 14.64 -2.83 -17.43
CA ALA A 191 14.68 -3.78 -16.33
C ALA A 191 14.70 -3.01 -15.00
N THR A 192 13.64 -3.17 -14.22
CA THR A 192 13.53 -2.59 -12.88
C THR A 192 13.78 -3.68 -11.85
N TRP A 193 14.77 -3.45 -11.00
CA TRP A 193 15.31 -4.42 -10.05
C TRP A 193 14.80 -4.13 -8.65
N ILE A 194 14.23 -5.14 -8.01
CA ILE A 194 13.61 -5.07 -6.70
C ILE A 194 14.30 -6.07 -5.78
N VAL A 195 14.76 -5.61 -4.62
CA VAL A 195 15.16 -6.49 -3.52
C VAL A 195 13.97 -6.65 -2.58
N THR A 196 13.69 -7.88 -2.17
CA THR A 196 12.61 -8.24 -1.25
C THR A 196 13.05 -9.40 -0.34
N ALA A 197 12.17 -9.82 0.55
CA ALA A 197 12.39 -10.99 1.38
C ALA A 197 12.07 -12.27 0.59
N TYR A 198 12.87 -13.32 0.74
CA TYR A 198 12.68 -14.59 0.02
C TYR A 198 11.33 -15.23 0.35
N HIS A 199 10.94 -15.29 1.62
CA HIS A 199 9.65 -15.88 2.00
C HIS A 199 8.46 -15.12 1.39
N VAL A 200 8.57 -13.80 1.18
CA VAL A 200 7.51 -13.03 0.50
C VAL A 200 7.30 -13.56 -0.90
N VAL A 201 8.38 -13.77 -1.67
CA VAL A 201 8.30 -14.34 -3.02
C VAL A 201 7.70 -15.74 -2.98
N GLU A 202 8.13 -16.59 -2.05
CA GLU A 202 7.58 -17.94 -1.90
C GLU A 202 6.08 -17.95 -1.58
N GLU A 203 5.60 -16.97 -0.82
CA GLU A 203 4.19 -16.84 -0.48
C GLU A 203 3.36 -16.27 -1.63
N VAL A 204 3.88 -15.31 -2.40
CA VAL A 204 3.11 -14.59 -3.43
C VAL A 204 3.32 -15.11 -4.85
N ARG A 205 4.25 -16.04 -5.08
CA ARG A 205 4.55 -16.56 -6.41
C ARG A 205 3.37 -17.31 -7.05
N ASP A 206 3.40 -17.40 -8.37
CA ASP A 206 2.51 -18.24 -9.14
C ASP A 206 2.96 -19.70 -9.09
N PHE A 207 2.25 -20.53 -8.32
CA PHE A 207 2.54 -21.96 -8.22
C PHE A 207 2.18 -22.77 -9.47
N ALA A 208 1.52 -22.17 -10.47
CA ALA A 208 1.19 -22.83 -11.73
C ALA A 208 2.36 -22.81 -12.73
N LEU A 209 3.41 -22.04 -12.46
CA LEU A 209 4.58 -21.90 -13.32
C LEU A 209 5.79 -22.62 -12.71
N ASP A 210 6.64 -23.17 -13.58
CA ASP A 210 7.92 -23.76 -13.16
C ASP A 210 8.93 -22.68 -12.74
N ASP A 211 8.90 -21.51 -13.40
CA ASP A 211 9.69 -20.34 -13.04
C ASP A 211 9.09 -19.63 -11.82
N VAL A 212 9.95 -19.09 -10.95
CA VAL A 212 9.51 -18.30 -9.77
C VAL A 212 9.09 -16.90 -10.22
N VAL A 213 7.77 -16.69 -10.25
CA VAL A 213 7.13 -15.51 -10.84
C VAL A 213 6.15 -14.90 -9.88
N VAL A 214 6.19 -13.57 -9.71
CA VAL A 214 5.20 -12.81 -8.95
C VAL A 214 4.28 -12.06 -9.92
N ASN A 215 3.00 -12.40 -9.92
CA ASN A 215 2.03 -11.85 -10.88
C ASN A 215 1.47 -10.48 -10.50
N GLU A 216 1.47 -10.11 -9.21
CA GLU A 216 0.91 -8.85 -8.74
C GLU A 216 1.95 -8.00 -8.01
N ILE A 217 2.71 -7.21 -8.77
CA ILE A 217 3.60 -6.16 -8.25
C ILE A 217 3.00 -4.78 -8.57
N ARG A 218 2.82 -3.95 -7.55
CA ARG A 218 2.28 -2.58 -7.69
C ARG A 218 3.32 -1.55 -7.25
N PHE A 219 3.47 -0.51 -8.06
CA PHE A 219 4.39 0.59 -7.80
C PHE A 219 3.63 1.78 -7.21
N PHE A 220 4.30 2.59 -6.39
CA PHE A 220 3.71 3.83 -5.88
C PHE A 220 3.58 4.87 -6.98
N ASP A 221 2.40 5.42 -7.21
CA ASP A 221 2.16 6.48 -8.19
C ASP A 221 2.13 7.86 -7.48
N PRO A 222 3.13 8.72 -7.71
CA PRO A 222 3.22 10.06 -7.12
C PRO A 222 2.09 11.00 -7.53
N GLU A 223 1.53 10.85 -8.73
CA GLU A 223 0.51 11.76 -9.25
C GLU A 223 -0.79 11.61 -8.47
N ILE A 224 -1.13 10.39 -8.08
CA ILE A 224 -2.31 10.08 -7.27
C ILE A 224 -2.01 9.91 -5.77
N GLY A 225 -0.74 9.89 -5.38
CA GLY A 225 -0.31 9.79 -3.98
C GLY A 225 -0.59 8.42 -3.33
N ARG A 226 -0.61 7.34 -4.12
CA ARG A 226 -0.87 5.96 -3.66
C ARG A 226 -0.34 4.94 -4.67
N LEU A 227 -0.30 3.66 -4.30
CA LEU A 227 -0.05 2.53 -5.20
C LEU A 227 -0.95 2.62 -6.44
N GLY A 228 -0.32 2.50 -7.60
CA GLY A 228 -0.97 2.49 -8.89
C GLY A 228 -1.91 1.29 -9.05
N SER A 229 -2.89 1.47 -9.93
CA SER A 229 -3.79 0.39 -10.34
C SER A 229 -3.11 -0.60 -11.29
N GLU A 230 -2.06 -0.17 -12.00
CA GLU A 230 -1.27 -1.00 -12.89
C GLU A 230 -0.58 -2.13 -12.12
N VAL A 231 -0.63 -3.33 -12.71
CA VAL A 231 -0.07 -4.54 -12.15
C VAL A 231 1.06 -5.02 -13.05
N PHE A 232 2.20 -5.28 -12.44
CA PHE A 232 3.39 -5.77 -13.11
C PHE A 232 3.69 -7.21 -12.71
N ARG A 233 4.21 -7.96 -13.67
CA ARG A 233 4.76 -9.30 -13.45
C ARG A 233 6.27 -9.19 -13.20
N GLY A 234 6.75 -9.85 -12.15
CA GLY A 234 8.17 -9.96 -11.83
C GLY A 234 8.66 -11.40 -11.91
N VAL A 235 9.93 -11.58 -12.22
CA VAL A 235 10.63 -12.87 -12.23
C VAL A 235 11.74 -12.84 -11.18
N GLU A 236 11.83 -13.85 -10.33
CA GLU A 236 12.98 -14.00 -9.42
C GLU A 236 14.22 -14.37 -10.23
N ILE A 237 15.30 -13.60 -10.05
CA ILE A 237 16.57 -13.77 -10.75
C ILE A 237 17.60 -14.46 -9.86
N ALA A 238 17.60 -14.15 -8.57
CA ALA A 238 18.48 -14.76 -7.58
C ALA A 238 17.85 -14.72 -6.20
N SER A 239 18.19 -15.67 -5.34
CA SER A 239 17.78 -15.69 -3.93
C SER A 239 18.91 -16.17 -3.03
N LEU A 240 18.91 -15.67 -1.79
CA LEU A 240 19.73 -16.16 -0.68
C LEU A 240 18.80 -16.56 0.45
N LYS A 241 18.41 -17.84 0.43
CA LYS A 241 17.36 -18.39 1.30
C LYS A 241 17.70 -18.24 2.78
N ASP A 242 18.95 -18.50 3.14
CA ASP A 242 19.40 -18.48 4.53
C ASP A 242 19.24 -17.08 5.15
N SER A 243 19.59 -16.03 4.41
CA SER A 243 19.42 -14.63 4.84
C SER A 243 18.06 -14.04 4.48
N ASP A 244 17.11 -14.85 3.97
CA ASP A 244 15.77 -14.42 3.56
C ASP A 244 15.77 -13.27 2.53
N LEU A 245 16.61 -13.33 1.50
CA LEU A 245 16.69 -12.31 0.45
C LEU A 245 16.33 -12.85 -0.94
N SER A 246 15.64 -12.04 -1.74
CA SER A 246 15.35 -12.33 -3.15
C SER A 246 15.48 -11.08 -4.02
N LEU A 247 15.95 -11.28 -5.26
CA LEU A 247 16.11 -10.27 -6.29
C LEU A 247 15.11 -10.56 -7.40
N VAL A 248 14.18 -9.64 -7.60
CA VAL A 248 13.11 -9.74 -8.59
C VAL A 248 13.33 -8.70 -9.67
N ARG A 249 13.20 -9.11 -10.94
CA ARG A 249 13.21 -8.21 -12.09
C ARG A 249 11.81 -8.02 -12.64
N VAL A 250 11.47 -6.76 -12.89
CA VAL A 250 10.24 -6.36 -13.59
C VAL A 250 10.62 -5.64 -14.88
N ASP A 251 10.13 -6.16 -15.99
CA ASP A 251 10.28 -5.51 -17.30
C ASP A 251 9.20 -4.44 -17.49
N ARG A 252 9.62 -3.24 -17.88
CA ARG A 252 8.75 -2.07 -18.07
C ARG A 252 9.01 -1.42 -19.43
N THR A 253 7.99 -0.76 -19.96
CA THR A 253 8.10 0.04 -21.20
C THR A 253 8.74 1.41 -20.97
N SER A 254 8.82 1.85 -19.71
CA SER A 254 9.39 3.13 -19.30
C SER A 254 10.26 2.96 -18.05
N ARG A 255 11.26 3.84 -17.92
CA ARG A 255 12.13 3.90 -16.74
C ARG A 255 11.30 4.14 -15.50
N TRP A 256 11.58 3.39 -14.44
CA TRP A 256 11.12 3.77 -13.10
C TRP A 256 12.09 4.76 -12.48
N PRO A 257 11.70 6.02 -12.22
CA PRO A 257 12.63 7.05 -11.78
C PRO A 257 12.94 6.98 -10.27
N PHE A 258 12.09 6.35 -9.47
CA PHE A 258 12.21 6.34 -8.01
C PHE A 258 12.91 5.09 -7.51
N VAL A 259 14.24 5.17 -7.41
CA VAL A 259 15.10 4.10 -6.88
C VAL A 259 15.59 4.48 -5.48
N ALA A 260 15.74 3.50 -4.60
CA ALA A 260 16.25 3.72 -3.25
C ALA A 260 17.74 4.09 -3.30
N GLU A 261 18.11 5.18 -2.61
CA GLU A 261 19.50 5.57 -2.47
C GLU A 261 20.19 4.69 -1.42
N SER A 262 21.14 3.85 -1.82
CA SER A 262 21.86 2.96 -0.90
C SER A 262 22.89 3.70 -0.06
N ALA A 263 22.85 3.53 1.26
CA ALA A 263 23.84 4.12 2.17
C ALA A 263 25.23 3.54 1.90
N SER A 264 26.24 4.37 1.64
CA SER A 264 27.60 3.91 1.31
C SER A 264 28.20 2.94 2.35
N GLU A 265 29.17 2.10 1.95
CA GLU A 265 29.84 1.17 2.88
C GLU A 265 30.40 1.88 4.14
N PRO A 266 31.07 3.05 4.07
CA PRO A 266 31.52 3.77 5.26
C PRO A 266 30.39 4.25 6.18
N VAL A 267 29.20 4.55 5.64
CA VAL A 267 28.02 4.91 6.44
C VAL A 267 27.51 3.66 7.15
N CYS A 268 27.33 2.57 6.41
CA CYS A 268 26.88 1.29 6.92
C CYS A 268 27.79 0.75 8.06
N LEU A 269 29.11 0.86 7.93
CA LEU A 269 30.08 0.43 8.94
C LEU A 269 30.03 1.24 10.24
N LYS A 270 29.50 2.45 10.21
CA LYS A 270 29.36 3.33 11.39
C LYS A 270 28.02 3.15 12.11
N LEU A 271 27.08 2.42 11.50
CA LEU A 271 25.77 2.19 12.11
C LEU A 271 25.92 1.47 13.45
N SER A 272 25.10 1.88 14.42
CA SER A 272 25.09 1.38 15.78
C SER A 272 23.66 1.35 16.33
N VAL A 273 23.47 0.62 17.42
CA VAL A 273 22.27 0.76 18.27
C VAL A 273 22.04 2.25 18.60
N PHE A 274 20.77 2.66 18.60
CA PHE A 274 20.25 4.04 18.70
C PHE A 274 20.32 4.90 17.42
N ASP A 275 20.90 4.41 16.32
CA ASP A 275 20.75 5.13 15.06
C ASP A 275 19.29 5.10 14.61
N THR A 276 18.77 6.30 14.34
CA THR A 276 17.36 6.49 14.03
C THR A 276 17.06 6.14 12.58
N VAL A 277 15.99 5.38 12.38
CA VAL A 277 15.61 4.82 11.08
C VAL A 277 14.09 4.89 10.87
N TYR A 278 13.69 4.76 9.61
CA TYR A 278 12.32 4.44 9.22
C TYR A 278 12.27 3.02 8.66
N ALA A 279 11.29 2.23 9.11
CA ALA A 279 10.87 1.05 8.36
C ALA A 279 9.74 1.46 7.41
N VAL A 280 9.88 1.14 6.12
CA VAL A 280 8.86 1.47 5.11
C VAL A 280 8.50 0.23 4.32
N GLY A 281 7.22 -0.12 4.36
CA GLY A 281 6.62 -1.25 3.65
C GLY A 281 5.11 -1.08 3.56
N CYS A 282 4.42 -2.12 3.12
CA CYS A 282 2.98 -2.18 2.87
C CYS A 282 2.28 -3.07 3.91
N PRO A 283 2.21 -2.66 5.20
CA PRO A 283 1.60 -3.47 6.25
C PRO A 283 0.16 -3.81 5.90
N LEU A 284 -0.20 -5.08 6.03
CA LEU A 284 -1.56 -5.60 5.76
C LEU A 284 -2.08 -5.27 4.35
N GLY A 285 -1.18 -4.99 3.40
CA GLY A 285 -1.53 -4.60 2.03
C GLY A 285 -2.01 -3.16 1.88
N ASN A 286 -1.79 -2.31 2.89
CA ASN A 286 -1.98 -0.87 2.75
C ASN A 286 -0.91 -0.25 1.83
N GLN A 287 -1.06 1.06 1.63
CA GLN A 287 -0.05 1.91 1.02
C GLN A 287 1.32 1.77 1.71
N PRO A 288 2.44 2.08 1.04
CA PRO A 288 3.73 2.19 1.72
C PRO A 288 3.64 3.19 2.88
N LEU A 289 3.90 2.72 4.09
CA LEU A 289 3.75 3.47 5.33
C LEU A 289 5.10 3.53 6.06
N PRO A 290 5.62 4.73 6.35
CA PRO A 290 6.84 4.87 7.15
C PRO A 290 6.53 4.80 8.64
N THR A 291 7.25 3.96 9.38
CA THR A 291 7.24 3.92 10.85
C THR A 291 8.62 4.29 11.39
N PHE A 292 8.66 5.19 12.37
CA PHE A 292 9.90 5.71 12.94
C PHE A 292 10.36 4.86 14.13
N GLY A 293 11.67 4.64 14.24
CA GLY A 293 12.30 4.00 15.39
C GLY A 293 13.82 4.10 15.31
N GLU A 294 14.48 3.11 15.89
CA GLU A 294 15.94 3.04 15.98
C GLU A 294 16.42 1.60 15.83
N ILE A 295 17.69 1.44 15.45
CA ILE A 295 18.36 0.16 15.52
C ILE A 295 18.44 -0.24 17.00
N SER A 296 17.84 -1.38 17.36
CA SER A 296 17.74 -1.85 18.74
C SER A 296 18.72 -2.98 19.07
N SER A 297 19.19 -3.71 18.06
CA SER A 297 20.27 -4.70 18.17
C SER A 297 20.94 -4.90 16.81
N GLN A 298 22.24 -5.20 16.82
CA GLN A 298 23.00 -5.57 15.61
C GLN A 298 23.41 -7.06 15.62
N TYR A 299 22.89 -7.82 16.60
CA TYR A 299 23.19 -9.22 16.76
C TYR A 299 21.95 -9.98 17.22
N LYS A 300 21.22 -10.52 16.25
CA LYS A 300 20.13 -11.47 16.48
C LYS A 300 20.32 -12.70 15.61
N PRO A 301 20.84 -13.80 16.16
CA PRO A 301 20.96 -15.06 15.44
C PRO A 301 19.57 -15.61 15.07
N VAL A 302 19.42 -16.01 13.81
CA VAL A 302 18.25 -16.74 13.28
C VAL A 302 18.80 -17.80 12.33
N GLY A 303 18.76 -19.07 12.75
CA GLY A 303 19.55 -20.11 12.07
C GLY A 303 21.04 -19.79 12.13
N ASP A 304 21.72 -19.86 10.99
CA ASP A 304 23.14 -19.57 10.85
C ASP A 304 23.43 -18.09 10.47
N GLU A 305 22.38 -17.28 10.30
CA GLU A 305 22.49 -15.89 9.87
C GLU A 305 22.28 -14.91 11.03
N ILE A 306 22.84 -13.70 10.86
CA ILE A 306 22.73 -12.63 11.85
C ILE A 306 21.85 -11.51 11.30
N PHE A 307 20.69 -11.34 11.91
CA PHE A 307 19.77 -10.25 11.64
C PHE A 307 20.03 -9.09 12.61
N TRP A 308 19.65 -7.89 12.19
CA TRP A 308 19.58 -6.72 13.04
C TRP A 308 18.13 -6.49 13.46
N MET A 309 17.94 -5.79 14.57
CA MET A 309 16.62 -5.47 15.10
C MET A 309 16.35 -3.98 15.03
N VAL A 310 15.08 -3.65 14.79
CA VAL A 310 14.58 -2.28 14.73
C VAL A 310 13.37 -2.12 15.65
N SER A 311 13.31 -0.99 16.37
CA SER A 311 12.18 -0.65 17.25
C SER A 311 11.01 0.02 16.52
N ALA A 312 11.23 0.43 15.27
CA ALA A 312 10.18 0.96 14.39
C ALA A 312 9.04 -0.05 14.29
N PRO A 313 7.78 0.34 14.59
CA PRO A 313 6.66 -0.56 14.53
C PRO A 313 6.51 -1.21 13.17
N THR A 314 6.57 -2.53 13.13
CA THR A 314 6.38 -3.35 11.93
C THR A 314 5.24 -4.34 12.16
N PHE A 315 4.74 -4.91 11.07
CA PHE A 315 3.67 -5.90 11.04
C PHE A 315 3.75 -6.70 9.74
N PHE A 316 2.95 -7.77 9.62
CA PHE A 316 2.81 -8.52 8.37
C PHE A 316 2.57 -7.58 7.18
N GLY A 317 3.28 -7.81 6.08
CA GLY A 317 3.32 -6.93 4.91
C GLY A 317 4.49 -5.95 4.86
N ASN A 318 5.20 -5.68 5.96
CA ASN A 318 6.45 -4.89 5.91
C ASN A 318 7.65 -5.70 5.40
N SER A 319 7.59 -7.02 5.47
CA SER A 319 8.63 -7.92 4.96
C SER A 319 8.95 -7.64 3.50
N GLY A 320 10.23 -7.57 3.16
CA GLY A 320 10.79 -7.12 1.90
C GLY A 320 10.83 -5.60 1.69
N GLY A 321 10.29 -4.81 2.62
CA GLY A 321 10.37 -3.35 2.62
C GLY A 321 11.74 -2.82 3.03
N GLY A 322 11.93 -1.50 2.97
CA GLY A 322 13.23 -0.87 3.24
C GLY A 322 13.37 -0.35 4.66
N ILE A 323 14.57 -0.47 5.22
CA ILE A 323 15.00 0.27 6.42
C ILE A 323 15.87 1.43 5.96
N PHE A 324 15.47 2.66 6.29
CA PHE A 324 16.11 3.90 5.81
C PHE A 324 16.61 4.74 6.97
N LEU A 325 17.77 5.40 6.82
CA LEU A 325 18.25 6.39 7.79
C LEU A 325 17.28 7.57 7.90
N SER A 326 16.98 7.99 9.13
CA SER A 326 16.02 9.08 9.38
C SER A 326 16.43 10.45 8.82
N GLY A 327 17.74 10.64 8.62
CA GLY A 327 18.35 11.83 8.05
C GLY A 327 18.15 11.89 6.54
N GLU A 328 19.13 11.38 5.78
CA GLU A 328 19.14 11.48 4.32
C GLU A 328 18.18 10.50 3.61
N GLY A 329 17.52 9.58 4.33
CA GLY A 329 16.62 8.60 3.70
C GLY A 329 17.38 7.56 2.88
N GLN A 330 18.62 7.26 3.25
CA GLN A 330 19.44 6.23 2.59
C GLN A 330 19.06 4.85 3.12
N LEU A 331 18.90 3.88 2.21
CA LEU A 331 18.62 2.48 2.53
C LEU A 331 19.82 1.89 3.30
N VAL A 332 19.54 1.21 4.41
CA VAL A 332 20.53 0.55 5.28
C VAL A 332 20.19 -0.92 5.57
N GLY A 333 19.05 -1.40 5.09
CA GLY A 333 18.69 -2.81 5.18
C GLY A 333 17.33 -3.12 4.59
N ILE A 334 17.01 -4.42 4.55
CA ILE A 334 15.74 -4.94 4.05
C ILE A 334 15.00 -5.59 5.21
N SER A 335 13.78 -5.11 5.47
CA SER A 335 12.86 -5.68 6.46
C SER A 335 12.58 -7.14 6.11
N SER A 336 12.63 -8.05 7.07
CA SER A 336 12.48 -9.49 6.82
C SER A 336 11.38 -10.08 7.70
N MET A 337 11.60 -10.21 9.00
CA MET A 337 10.67 -10.92 9.90
C MET A 337 10.24 -10.05 11.07
N ILE A 338 9.24 -10.50 11.82
CA ILE A 338 8.82 -9.86 13.06
C ILE A 338 8.66 -10.88 14.18
N TYR A 339 9.01 -10.48 15.40
CA TYR A 339 8.85 -11.33 16.56
C TYR A 339 7.38 -11.63 16.84
N THR A 340 7.11 -12.88 17.22
CA THR A 340 5.81 -13.32 17.72
C THR A 340 5.98 -13.99 19.08
N TYR A 341 5.00 -13.82 19.95
CA TYR A 341 4.96 -14.43 21.28
C TYR A 341 3.71 -15.30 21.43
N GLY A 342 3.86 -16.47 22.04
CA GLY A 342 2.77 -17.41 22.34
C GLY A 342 2.62 -18.52 21.30
N LYS A 343 2.73 -19.79 21.76
CA LYS A 343 2.75 -20.98 20.89
C LYS A 343 1.42 -21.31 20.20
N ARG A 344 0.28 -21.02 20.84
CA ARG A 344 -1.06 -21.37 20.33
C ARG A 344 -1.80 -20.23 19.63
N SER A 345 -1.46 -18.99 19.98
CA SER A 345 -2.08 -17.79 19.44
C SER A 345 -0.97 -16.74 19.34
N PRO A 346 -0.12 -16.84 18.30
CA PRO A 346 1.04 -15.97 18.17
C PRO A 346 0.58 -14.52 18.09
N MET A 347 0.99 -13.73 19.07
CA MET A 347 0.81 -12.29 19.10
C MET A 347 2.06 -11.65 18.53
N VAL A 348 1.87 -10.79 17.54
CA VAL A 348 2.96 -10.00 16.95
C VAL A 348 3.47 -9.00 17.99
N VAL A 349 4.78 -8.82 18.05
CA VAL A 349 5.44 -7.79 18.87
C VAL A 349 5.98 -6.70 17.93
N PRO A 350 5.22 -5.61 17.69
CA PRO A 350 5.49 -4.69 16.57
C PRO A 350 6.85 -4.00 16.60
N HIS A 351 7.41 -3.77 17.79
CA HIS A 351 8.68 -3.06 18.00
C HIS A 351 9.90 -4.00 18.01
N MET A 352 9.72 -5.28 17.66
CA MET A 352 10.79 -6.26 17.53
C MET A 352 10.86 -6.75 16.08
N GLY A 353 10.99 -5.81 15.15
CA GLY A 353 11.22 -6.11 13.74
C GLY A 353 12.65 -6.55 13.49
N LEU A 354 12.84 -7.51 12.58
CA LEU A 354 14.14 -8.00 12.14
C LEU A 354 14.38 -7.55 10.70
N PHE A 355 15.62 -7.16 10.41
CA PHE A 355 16.03 -6.78 9.07
C PHE A 355 17.43 -7.28 8.76
N VAL A 356 17.68 -7.47 7.47
CA VAL A 356 18.98 -7.85 6.92
C VAL A 356 19.77 -6.57 6.65
N PRO A 357 20.95 -6.36 7.27
CA PRO A 357 21.73 -5.15 7.05
C PRO A 357 22.24 -5.07 5.60
N LEU A 358 22.34 -3.85 5.06
CA LEU A 358 22.71 -3.62 3.65
C LEU A 358 24.07 -4.19 3.28
N GLN A 359 24.99 -4.35 4.24
CA GLN A 359 26.28 -5.03 4.01
C GLN A 359 26.08 -6.48 3.54
N THR A 360 25.16 -7.22 4.17
CA THR A 360 24.83 -8.60 3.77
C THR A 360 24.20 -8.61 2.38
N VAL A 361 23.25 -7.70 2.12
CA VAL A 361 22.60 -7.56 0.82
C VAL A 361 23.63 -7.24 -0.28
N ARG A 362 24.53 -6.28 -0.07
CA ARG A 362 25.62 -5.96 -1.00
C ARG A 362 26.53 -7.14 -1.23
N SER A 363 26.98 -7.80 -0.17
CA SER A 363 27.88 -8.94 -0.28
C SER A 363 27.24 -10.06 -1.09
N TRP A 364 25.95 -10.29 -0.91
CA TRP A 364 25.19 -11.26 -1.67
C TRP A 364 25.08 -10.87 -3.15
N LEU A 365 24.58 -9.66 -3.46
CA LEU A 365 24.46 -9.19 -4.84
C LEU A 365 25.82 -9.20 -5.57
N ARG A 366 26.91 -8.89 -4.87
CA ARG A 366 28.26 -8.99 -5.44
C ARG A 366 28.66 -10.41 -5.82
N ARG A 367 28.31 -11.42 -5.01
CA ARG A 367 28.57 -12.84 -5.33
C ARG A 367 27.74 -13.32 -6.53
N GLU A 368 26.51 -12.83 -6.64
CA GLU A 368 25.61 -13.16 -7.75
C GLU A 368 25.90 -12.36 -9.05
N GLY A 369 26.87 -11.43 -9.04
CA GLY A 369 27.21 -10.62 -10.21
C GLY A 369 26.38 -9.34 -10.40
N PHE A 370 25.56 -8.97 -9.41
CA PHE A 370 24.65 -7.82 -9.40
C PHE A 370 25.17 -6.63 -8.56
N ALA A 371 26.48 -6.51 -8.34
CA ALA A 371 27.06 -5.41 -7.56
C ALA A 371 26.67 -4.01 -8.08
N HIS A 372 26.56 -3.87 -9.41
CA HIS A 372 26.21 -2.62 -10.08
C HIS A 372 24.82 -2.07 -9.72
N LEU A 373 23.92 -2.89 -9.15
CA LEU A 373 22.58 -2.45 -8.76
C LEU A 373 22.57 -1.58 -7.49
N MET A 374 23.63 -1.62 -6.68
CA MET A 374 23.70 -0.94 -5.37
C MET A 374 24.85 0.06 -5.26
N ASP A 375 25.88 -0.11 -6.10
CA ASP A 375 27.02 0.78 -6.18
C ASP A 375 26.81 1.69 -7.39
N PRO A 376 26.66 3.01 -7.23
CA PRO A 376 26.57 3.89 -8.38
C PRO A 376 27.82 3.67 -9.24
N ALA A 377 27.61 3.35 -10.52
CA ALA A 377 28.71 3.18 -11.46
C ALA A 377 29.68 4.37 -11.31
N PRO A 378 31.00 4.15 -11.26
CA PRO A 378 31.94 5.26 -11.25
C PRO A 378 31.62 6.11 -12.48
N ALA A 379 31.37 7.40 -12.26
CA ALA A 379 31.17 8.34 -13.34
C ALA A 379 32.33 8.16 -14.32
N VAL A 380 32.04 7.60 -15.50
CA VAL A 380 33.02 7.45 -16.57
C VAL A 380 33.35 8.86 -17.02
N THR A 381 34.31 9.47 -16.35
CA THR A 381 35.01 10.62 -16.88
C THR A 381 35.75 10.10 -18.10
N PRO A 382 35.51 10.65 -19.30
CA PRO A 382 36.29 10.25 -20.47
C PRO A 382 37.75 10.46 -20.13
N VAL A 383 38.52 9.38 -20.06
CA VAL A 383 39.98 9.47 -20.00
C VAL A 383 40.39 10.24 -21.25
N PRO A 384 40.97 11.44 -21.14
CA PRO A 384 41.47 12.12 -22.32
C PRO A 384 42.53 11.21 -22.92
N ALA A 385 42.37 10.86 -24.19
CA ALA A 385 43.39 10.12 -24.93
C ALA A 385 44.72 10.83 -24.74
N SER A 386 45.64 10.21 -24.00
CA SER A 386 46.98 10.72 -23.86
C SER A 386 47.59 10.68 -25.26
N SER A 387 47.85 11.87 -25.80
CA SER A 387 48.71 12.05 -26.94
C SER A 387 50.06 11.46 -26.54
N GLY A 388 50.45 10.38 -27.23
CA GLY A 388 51.71 9.72 -26.98
C GLY A 388 52.90 10.65 -27.20
N PRO A 389 54.07 10.32 -26.64
CA PRO A 389 55.31 10.82 -27.16
C PRO A 389 56.09 9.65 -27.79
N ASP A 390 56.13 9.64 -29.11
CA ASP A 390 57.36 9.24 -29.78
C ASP A 390 58.44 10.25 -29.37
N LYS A 391 59.38 9.80 -28.54
CA LYS A 391 60.80 10.17 -28.66
C LYS A 391 61.67 9.21 -27.86
N VAL A 392 62.16 8.22 -28.60
CA VAL A 392 63.41 7.51 -28.34
C VAL A 392 64.51 8.52 -27.99
N LEU A 393 65.15 8.34 -26.84
CA LEU A 393 66.52 8.76 -26.58
C LEU A 393 67.21 7.74 -25.66
N ASN A 394 68.25 7.14 -26.21
CA ASN A 394 69.22 6.25 -25.58
C ASN A 394 69.86 6.85 -24.34
N GLY A 395 70.23 6.01 -23.35
CA GLY A 395 71.36 6.30 -22.48
C GLY A 395 71.32 5.70 -21.07
N ALA A 396 71.98 4.56 -20.93
CA ALA A 396 72.83 4.16 -19.80
C ALA A 396 72.25 3.96 -18.37
N SER A 397 72.41 2.72 -17.90
CA SER A 397 73.10 2.34 -16.65
C SER A 397 72.56 2.85 -15.30
N GLY A 398 72.10 1.92 -14.46
CA GLY A 398 72.09 2.11 -13.01
C GLY A 398 71.33 1.02 -12.24
N SER A 399 72.08 0.05 -11.73
CA SER A 399 71.67 -0.91 -10.69
C SER A 399 71.29 -0.20 -9.38
N PHE A 400 70.16 -0.57 -8.77
CA PHE A 400 70.02 -1.07 -7.38
C PHE A 400 68.58 -1.54 -7.14
#